data_AF-A0A061CZE0-F1
#
_entry.id   AF-A0A061CZE0-F1
#
_cell.length_a   1.000
_cell.length_b   1.000
_cell.length_c   1.000
_cell.angle_alpha   90.00
_cell.angle_beta   90.00
_cell.angle_gamma   90.00
#
_symmetry.space_group_name_H-M   'P 1'
#
loop_
_entity.id
_entity.type
_entity.pdbx_description
1 polymer ?
#
loop_
_entity_poly.entity_id
_entity_poly.type
_entity_poly.pdbx_seq_one_letter_code
_entity_poly.pdbx_strand_id
1 'polypeptide(L)'
;MLLLSLCRYARYGSSKGRGPLIAKFAPVGFKKGFGAVGLGKHTKKGFFIINKLLVPNLHVPQNTKPELKPYVSPRTLQLLSQEREKEKA
;
A
#
# COMPACT_ATOMS: atom_id res chain seq x y z
N MET A 1 -41.18 16.87 -3.80
CA MET A 1 -39.92 16.10 -3.97
C MET A 1 -38.87 16.79 -4.86
N LEU A 2 -39.18 17.91 -5.54
CA LEU A 2 -38.22 18.65 -6.40
C LEU A 2 -37.48 19.82 -5.71
N LEU A 3 -37.97 20.35 -4.58
CA LEU A 3 -37.31 21.49 -3.91
C LEU A 3 -36.08 21.10 -3.07
N LEU A 4 -36.01 19.86 -2.58
CA LEU A 4 -34.90 19.35 -1.75
C LEU A 4 -33.64 18.96 -2.56
N SER A 5 -33.70 19.00 -3.90
CA SER A 5 -32.54 18.78 -4.77
C SER A 5 -31.77 20.07 -5.09
N LEU A 6 -32.43 21.24 -5.09
CA LEU A 6 -31.80 22.53 -5.36
C LEU A 6 -30.92 23.01 -4.19
N CYS A 7 -31.33 22.77 -2.93
CA CYS A 7 -30.52 23.13 -1.76
C CYS A 7 -29.28 22.25 -1.58
N ARG A 8 -29.19 21.07 -2.23
CA ARG A 8 -27.98 20.23 -2.22
C ARG A 8 -26.95 20.62 -3.28
N TYR A 9 -27.31 21.52 -4.20
CA TYR A 9 -26.39 22.07 -5.20
C TYR A 9 -25.50 23.20 -4.64
N ALA A 10 -25.86 23.78 -3.49
CA ALA A 10 -25.06 24.79 -2.83
C ALA A 10 -24.06 24.16 -1.86
N ARG A 11 -22.79 24.08 -2.30
CA ARG A 11 -21.52 23.92 -1.54
C ARG A 11 -20.61 22.78 -2.01
N TYR A 12 -20.37 22.69 -3.31
CA TYR A 12 -19.02 22.36 -3.77
C TYR A 12 -18.44 23.59 -4.47
N GLY A 13 -17.88 24.50 -3.66
CA GLY A 13 -17.02 25.56 -4.19
C GLY A 13 -15.77 24.94 -4.83
N SER A 14 -15.17 25.65 -5.80
CA SER A 14 -13.89 25.27 -6.42
C SER A 14 -12.95 24.74 -5.35
N SER A 15 -12.48 23.50 -5.51
CA SER A 15 -11.76 22.68 -4.53
C SER A 15 -10.37 23.23 -4.20
N LYS A 16 -10.29 24.45 -3.68
CA LYS A 16 -9.05 25.14 -3.31
C LYS A 16 -8.50 24.50 -2.03
N GLY A 17 -7.69 23.44 -2.18
CA GLY A 17 -6.76 22.99 -1.14
C GLY A 17 -7.08 21.69 -0.37
N ARG A 18 -8.16 20.95 -0.69
CA ARG A 18 -8.50 19.69 0.02
C ARG A 18 -7.78 18.43 -0.49
N GLY A 19 -6.74 18.59 -1.30
CA GLY A 19 -6.00 17.47 -1.91
C GLY A 19 -6.77 16.79 -3.05
N PRO A 20 -6.29 15.63 -3.54
CA PRO A 20 -6.89 14.94 -4.67
C PRO A 20 -8.30 14.42 -4.35
N LEU A 21 -9.16 14.29 -5.38
CA LEU A 21 -10.51 13.76 -5.23
C LEU A 21 -10.45 12.28 -4.80
N ILE A 22 -10.83 12.03 -3.54
CA ILE A 22 -10.93 10.69 -2.94
C ILE A 22 -12.40 10.32 -2.81
N ALA A 23 -12.73 9.02 -2.90
CA ALA A 23 -14.11 8.53 -2.80
C ALA A 23 -14.88 8.97 -1.54
N LYS A 24 -14.17 9.36 -0.47
CA LYS A 24 -14.75 9.90 0.77
C LYS A 24 -15.34 11.30 0.59
N PHE A 25 -14.78 12.10 -0.30
CA PHE A 25 -15.16 13.51 -0.51
C PHE A 25 -15.94 13.71 -1.81
N ALA A 26 -16.32 12.63 -2.46
CA ALA A 26 -16.97 12.65 -3.76
C ALA A 26 -18.50 12.45 -3.61
N PRO A 27 -19.29 12.91 -4.59
CA PRO A 27 -20.74 12.76 -4.56
C PRO A 27 -21.18 11.28 -4.56
N VAL A 28 -22.40 11.03 -4.10
CA VAL A 28 -23.02 9.70 -4.06
C VAL A 28 -23.01 9.10 -5.47
N GLY A 29 -22.21 8.04 -5.68
CA GLY A 29 -22.01 7.39 -6.97
C GLY A 29 -20.55 7.34 -7.43
N PHE A 30 -19.70 8.26 -6.97
CA PHE A 30 -18.25 8.23 -7.24
C PHE A 30 -17.54 7.35 -6.20
N LYS A 31 -17.64 6.03 -6.36
CA LYS A 31 -16.96 5.05 -5.51
C LYS A 31 -15.66 4.58 -6.16
N LYS A 32 -14.57 5.33 -5.95
CA LYS A 32 -13.22 4.95 -6.39
C LYS A 32 -12.50 4.12 -5.30
N GLY A 33 -11.79 3.08 -5.71
CA GLY A 33 -10.87 2.32 -4.83
C GLY A 33 -9.51 3.02 -4.61
N PHE A 34 -8.68 2.48 -3.73
CA PHE A 34 -7.39 3.06 -3.31
C PHE A 34 -6.17 2.30 -3.87
N GLY A 35 -6.05 2.16 -5.20
CA GLY A 35 -4.85 1.60 -5.83
C GLY A 35 -4.53 0.14 -5.48
N ALA A 36 -5.41 -0.56 -4.77
CA ALA A 36 -5.26 -1.97 -4.47
C ALA A 36 -5.32 -2.80 -5.75
N VAL A 37 -4.44 -3.80 -5.85
CA VAL A 37 -4.38 -4.71 -7.00
C VAL A 37 -5.64 -5.59 -7.01
N GLY A 38 -6.23 -5.77 -8.19
CA GLY A 38 -7.41 -6.60 -8.37
C GLY A 38 -7.09 -8.10 -8.20
N LEU A 39 -7.79 -8.77 -7.28
CA LEU A 39 -7.58 -10.20 -6.98
C LEU A 39 -8.43 -11.16 -7.83
N GLY A 40 -9.23 -10.62 -8.75
CA GLY A 40 -10.24 -11.41 -9.44
C GLY A 40 -11.16 -10.54 -10.30
N LYS A 41 -12.35 -11.07 -10.59
CA LYS A 41 -13.31 -10.41 -11.47
C LYS A 41 -14.74 -10.50 -10.93
N HIS A 42 -15.53 -9.47 -11.24
CA HIS A 42 -16.97 -9.54 -11.06
C HIS A 42 -17.60 -10.45 -12.12
N THR A 43 -18.64 -11.16 -11.71
CA THR A 43 -19.51 -11.98 -12.56
C THR A 43 -20.63 -11.14 -13.14
N LYS A 44 -21.32 -11.69 -14.15
CA LYS A 44 -22.50 -11.06 -14.76
C LYS A 44 -23.60 -10.70 -13.74
N LYS A 45 -23.71 -11.46 -12.63
CA LYS A 45 -24.72 -11.24 -11.57
C LYS A 45 -24.18 -10.41 -10.39
N GLY A 46 -23.02 -9.77 -10.52
CA GLY A 46 -22.44 -8.91 -9.48
C GLY A 46 -21.65 -9.64 -8.39
N PHE A 47 -21.68 -10.97 -8.32
CA PHE A 47 -20.78 -11.75 -7.44
C PHE A 47 -19.32 -11.53 -7.85
N PHE A 48 -18.39 -11.70 -6.91
CA PHE A 48 -16.95 -11.60 -7.18
C PHE A 48 -16.28 -12.95 -7.05
N ILE A 49 -15.50 -13.35 -8.07
CA ILE A 49 -14.72 -14.59 -8.05
C ILE A 49 -13.25 -14.23 -7.86
N ILE A 50 -12.66 -14.73 -6.77
CA ILE A 50 -11.24 -14.56 -6.45
C ILE A 50 -10.42 -15.58 -7.23
N ASN A 51 -9.40 -15.11 -7.96
CA ASN A 51 -8.42 -15.99 -8.58
C ASN A 51 -7.25 -16.20 -7.60
N LYS A 52 -7.10 -17.43 -7.10
CA LYS A 52 -6.03 -17.77 -6.13
C LYS A 52 -4.63 -17.50 -6.65
N LEU A 53 -4.43 -17.48 -7.97
CA LEU A 53 -3.14 -17.18 -8.59
C LEU A 53 -2.75 -15.70 -8.49
N LEU A 54 -3.73 -14.80 -8.39
CA LEU A 54 -3.50 -13.36 -8.25
C LEU A 54 -3.27 -12.95 -6.79
N VAL A 55 -3.53 -13.86 -5.85
CA VAL A 55 -3.28 -13.62 -4.43
C VAL A 55 -1.78 -13.80 -4.19
N PRO A 56 -1.08 -12.81 -3.62
CA PRO A 56 0.35 -12.91 -3.36
C PRO A 56 0.63 -14.00 -2.32
N ASN A 57 1.46 -14.97 -2.70
CA ASN A 57 1.96 -16.00 -1.79
C ASN A 57 3.28 -15.55 -1.18
N LEU A 58 3.26 -15.24 0.12
CA LEU A 58 4.45 -14.84 0.85
C LEU A 58 5.18 -16.08 1.38
N HIS A 59 6.40 -16.30 0.91
CA HIS A 59 7.27 -17.36 1.42
C HIS A 59 7.95 -16.89 2.71
N VAL A 60 7.29 -17.13 3.83
CA VAL A 60 7.81 -16.79 5.15
C VAL A 60 8.66 -17.97 5.67
N PRO A 61 9.95 -17.77 5.99
CA PRO A 61 10.78 -18.83 6.54
C PRO A 61 10.38 -19.16 7.98
N GLN A 62 10.39 -20.45 8.34
CA GLN A 62 10.00 -20.92 9.67
C GLN A 62 10.97 -20.49 10.77
N ASN A 63 12.28 -20.57 10.49
CA ASN A 63 13.33 -20.19 11.43
C ASN A 63 14.09 -18.99 10.87
N THR A 64 13.90 -17.83 11.49
CA THR A 64 14.81 -16.70 11.30
C THR A 64 16.09 -17.01 12.07
N LYS A 65 17.26 -16.82 11.45
CA LYS A 65 18.56 -17.04 12.10
C LYS A 65 18.69 -16.07 13.29
N PRO A 66 18.58 -16.52 14.55
CA PRO A 66 18.45 -15.61 15.69
C PRO A 66 19.74 -14.84 15.99
N GLU A 67 20.87 -15.35 15.51
CA GLU A 67 22.18 -14.70 15.59
C GLU A 67 22.25 -13.45 14.71
N LEU A 68 21.53 -13.44 13.58
CA LEU A 68 21.50 -12.31 12.66
C LEU A 68 20.50 -11.28 13.16
N LYS A 69 21.01 -10.09 13.49
CA LYS A 69 20.21 -8.94 13.88
C LYS A 69 20.05 -7.98 12.68
N PRO A 70 18.99 -7.16 12.63
CA PRO A 70 18.80 -6.19 11.55
C PRO A 70 19.91 -5.12 11.47
N TYR A 71 20.63 -4.91 12.57
CA TYR A 71 21.66 -3.89 12.70
C TYR A 71 23.01 -4.50 13.02
N VAL A 72 24.05 -3.81 12.56
CA VAL A 72 25.45 -4.16 12.74
C VAL A 72 26.09 -3.22 13.77
N SER A 73 27.10 -3.69 14.51
CA SER A 73 27.79 -2.85 15.49
C SER A 73 28.71 -1.84 14.79
N PRO A 74 28.93 -0.63 15.35
CA PRO A 74 29.86 0.33 14.73
C PRO A 74 31.31 -0.18 14.65
N ARG A 75 31.69 -1.04 15.60
CA ARG A 75 33.05 -1.61 15.72
C ARG A 75 33.39 -2.58 14.59
N THR A 76 32.41 -3.18 13.91
CA THR A 76 32.68 -4.18 12.88
C THR A 76 33.42 -3.60 11.67
N LEU A 77 33.26 -2.30 11.38
CA LEU A 77 34.00 -1.63 10.31
C LEU A 77 35.50 -1.58 10.57
N GLN A 78 35.91 -1.35 11.82
CA GLN A 78 37.31 -1.31 12.23
C GLN A 78 37.95 -2.71 12.16
N LEU A 79 37.18 -3.75 12.50
CA LEU A 79 37.65 -5.13 12.40
C LEU A 79 37.83 -5.55 10.93
N LEU A 80 36.87 -5.18 10.06
CA LEU A 80 36.95 -5.45 8.63
C LEU A 80 38.15 -4.76 7.95
N SER A 81 38.49 -3.53 8.34
CA SER A 81 39.68 -2.86 7.80
C SER A 81 40.95 -3.57 8.22
N GLN A 82 41.05 -3.98 9.48
CA GLN A 82 42.21 -4.71 10.01
C GLN A 82 42.38 -6.09 9.37
N GLU A 83 41.29 -6.81 9.10
CA GLU A 83 41.34 -8.10 8.40
C GLU A 83 41.85 -7.95 6.97
N ARG A 84 41.38 -6.94 6.23
CA ARG A 84 41.86 -6.65 4.86
C ARG A 84 43.33 -6.25 4.81
N GLU A 85 43.84 -5.60 5.85
CA GLU A 85 45.26 -5.24 5.94
C GLU A 85 46.12 -6.49 6.21
N LYS A 86 45.64 -7.42 7.03
CA LYS A 86 46.32 -8.70 7.29
C LYS A 86 46.36 -9.62 6.07
N GLU A 87 45.32 -9.63 5.24
CA GLU A 87 45.29 -10.44 4.02
C GLU A 87 46.24 -9.94 2.92
N LYS A 88 46.71 -8.68 3.02
CA LYS A 88 47.63 -8.07 2.05
C LYS A 88 49.10 -8.21 2.42
N ALA A 89 49.41 -8.58 3.66
CA ALA A 89 50.76 -8.77 4.17
C ALA A 89 51.20 -10.23 3.98
#